data_AF-A0ABD2U7T7-F1
#
_entry.id   AF-A0ABD2U7T7-F1
#
_cell.length_a   1.000
_cell.length_b   1.000
_cell.length_c   1.000
_cell.angle_alpha   90.00
_cell.angle_beta   90.00
_cell.angle_gamma   90.00
#
_symmetry.space_group_name_H-M   'P 1'
#
loop_
_entity.id
_entity.type
_entity.pdbx_description
1 polymer ?
#
loop_
_entity_poly.entity_id
_entity_poly.type
_entity_poly.pdbx_seq_one_letter_code
_entity_poly.pdbx_strand_id
1 'polypeptide(L)'
;MASTSGAGSGVAAGRIRSHTSALYSDSQSLILEIRKSVTMMKDIAVHLERDERTQMVKDLEDGVVQLLVASDECMHLSEAIQSIGDELEPGPEPTNFKKKFDEEIVKSKARSSSHTQNQSLLRKFREAVWHVHHEGQPMPGDEQEDIVMTSTQCNLLNVTCPLSGKPITELVEPVRSMDCKHIYDKKAIMQYMKSKSTRGQCPVAGCPKILKAQRVLCDPFLLIEIDEVRSMSKQNARPDAIEDFTALDEDEDEDD
;
A
#
# COMPACT_ATOMS: atom_id res chain seq x y z
N MET A 1 -31.83 -43.62 24.18
CA MET A 1 -30.50 -43.40 23.58
C MET A 1 -30.49 -41.97 23.05
N ALA A 2 -29.93 -41.03 23.82
CA ALA A 2 -29.90 -39.62 23.45
C ALA A 2 -28.71 -39.35 22.51
N SER A 3 -28.99 -38.87 21.30
CA SER A 3 -28.00 -38.43 20.33
C SER A 3 -27.33 -37.15 20.81
N THR A 4 -26.13 -37.27 21.38
CA THR A 4 -25.29 -36.14 21.86
C THR A 4 -24.26 -35.66 20.82
N SER A 5 -24.30 -36.20 19.60
CA SER A 5 -23.28 -35.97 18.56
C SER A 5 -23.35 -34.60 17.88
N GLY A 6 -24.42 -33.82 18.04
CA GLY A 6 -24.60 -32.53 17.36
C GLY A 6 -24.00 -31.31 18.09
N ALA A 7 -23.87 -31.35 19.42
CA ALA A 7 -23.42 -30.19 20.20
C ALA A 7 -21.90 -29.98 20.18
N GLY A 8 -21.12 -31.07 19.98
CA GLY A 8 -19.65 -31.02 19.99
C GLY A 8 -19.02 -30.49 18.71
N SER A 9 -19.63 -30.72 17.53
CA SER A 9 -19.03 -30.33 16.25
C SER A 9 -19.11 -28.82 16.00
N GLY A 10 -20.22 -28.17 16.39
CA GLY A 10 -20.40 -26.72 16.25
C GLY A 10 -19.45 -25.92 17.16
N VAL A 11 -19.19 -26.40 18.38
CA VAL A 11 -18.23 -25.76 19.31
C VAL A 11 -16.80 -25.87 18.79
N ALA A 12 -16.43 -27.01 18.20
CA ALA A 12 -15.11 -27.20 17.60
C ALA A 12 -14.92 -26.29 16.37
N ALA A 13 -15.90 -26.23 15.46
CA ALA A 13 -15.85 -25.36 14.28
C ALA A 13 -15.76 -23.87 14.66
N GLY A 14 -16.51 -23.44 15.69
CA GLY A 14 -16.45 -22.06 16.20
C GLY A 14 -15.07 -21.70 16.78
N ARG A 15 -14.44 -22.62 17.52
CA ARG A 15 -13.07 -22.42 18.02
C ARG A 15 -12.05 -22.35 16.89
N ILE A 16 -12.14 -23.23 15.90
CA ILE A 16 -11.25 -23.23 14.74
C ILE A 16 -11.33 -21.88 14.02
N ARG A 17 -12.54 -21.41 13.70
CA ARG A 17 -12.76 -20.10 13.05
C ARG A 17 -12.18 -18.93 13.86
N SER A 18 -12.32 -18.97 15.18
CA SER A 18 -11.72 -17.95 16.05
C SER A 18 -10.19 -17.97 16.01
N HIS A 19 -9.58 -19.15 16.01
CA HIS A 19 -8.13 -19.29 15.97
C HIS A 19 -7.54 -18.93 14.60
N THR A 20 -8.21 -19.28 13.50
CA THR A 20 -7.77 -18.89 12.15
C THR A 20 -7.83 -17.38 11.98
N SER A 21 -8.87 -16.73 12.52
CA SER A 21 -9.00 -15.26 12.49
C SER A 21 -7.95 -14.54 13.31
N ALA A 22 -7.62 -15.07 14.50
CA ALA A 22 -6.51 -14.54 15.29
C ALA A 22 -5.18 -14.67 14.54
N LEU A 23 -4.88 -15.86 13.98
CA LEU A 23 -3.66 -16.11 13.22
C LEU A 23 -3.54 -15.20 11.99
N TYR A 24 -4.63 -15.01 11.25
CA TYR A 24 -4.67 -14.07 10.13
C TYR A 24 -4.34 -12.64 10.58
N SER A 25 -4.97 -12.15 11.65
CA SER A 25 -4.71 -10.81 12.20
C SER A 25 -3.25 -10.63 12.64
N ASP A 26 -2.68 -11.63 13.28
CA ASP A 26 -1.28 -11.61 13.73
C ASP A 26 -0.31 -11.61 12.52
N SER A 27 -0.59 -12.43 11.50
CA SER A 27 0.19 -12.43 10.25
C SER A 27 0.14 -11.08 9.53
N GLN A 28 -1.03 -10.43 9.46
CA GLN A 28 -1.15 -9.09 8.86
C GLN A 28 -0.33 -8.05 9.63
N SER A 29 -0.31 -8.15 10.97
CA SER A 29 0.50 -7.28 11.81
C SER A 29 2.00 -7.49 11.58
N LEU A 30 2.44 -8.75 11.45
CA LEU A 30 3.83 -9.08 11.13
C LEU A 30 4.25 -8.53 9.75
N ILE A 31 3.40 -8.70 8.72
CA ILE A 31 3.66 -8.19 7.36
C ILE A 31 3.80 -6.66 7.38
N LEU A 32 2.98 -5.96 8.17
CA LEU A 32 3.11 -4.52 8.36
C LEU A 32 4.47 -4.14 8.94
N GLU A 33 4.93 -4.83 9.99
CA GLU A 33 6.25 -4.57 10.60
C GLU A 33 7.41 -4.90 9.64
N ILE A 34 7.29 -5.96 8.84
CA ILE A 34 8.24 -6.28 7.77
C ILE A 34 8.37 -5.12 6.79
N ARG A 35 7.24 -4.58 6.31
CA ARG A 35 7.25 -3.45 5.35
C ARG A 35 7.89 -2.20 5.94
N LYS A 36 7.61 -1.88 7.20
CA LYS A 36 8.29 -0.78 7.92
C LYS A 36 9.80 -1.01 8.00
N SER A 37 10.20 -2.25 8.28
CA SER A 37 11.62 -2.63 8.35
C SER A 37 12.30 -2.44 7.00
N VAL A 38 11.64 -2.78 5.89
CA VAL A 38 12.15 -2.53 4.52
C VAL A 38 12.35 -1.04 4.26
N THR A 39 11.46 -0.17 4.73
CA THR A 39 11.66 1.29 4.64
C THR A 39 12.91 1.75 5.40
N MET A 40 13.14 1.21 6.61
CA MET A 40 14.36 1.52 7.37
C MET A 40 15.61 0.98 6.69
N MET A 41 15.55 -0.23 6.10
CA MET A 41 16.64 -0.82 5.33
C MET A 41 17.00 0.04 4.12
N LYS A 42 16.01 0.63 3.42
CA LYS A 42 16.26 1.60 2.36
C LYS A 42 17.07 2.80 2.87
N ASP A 43 16.68 3.38 4.00
CA ASP A 43 17.40 4.54 4.55
C ASP A 43 18.85 4.16 4.93
N ILE A 44 19.06 2.96 5.48
CA ILE A 44 20.40 2.41 5.73
C ILE A 44 21.18 2.24 4.42
N ALA A 45 20.55 1.70 3.37
CA ALA A 45 21.18 1.51 2.06
C ALA A 45 21.66 2.84 1.46
N VAL A 46 20.86 3.91 1.60
CA VAL A 46 21.23 5.26 1.17
C VAL A 46 22.48 5.77 1.91
N HIS A 47 22.59 5.51 3.22
CA HIS A 47 23.79 5.86 3.99
C HIS A 47 25.01 5.05 3.55
N LEU A 48 24.85 3.74 3.35
CA LEU A 48 25.92 2.86 2.88
C LEU A 48 26.41 3.25 1.47
N GLU A 49 25.51 3.64 0.59
CA GLU A 49 25.84 4.10 -0.77
C GLU A 49 26.64 5.40 -0.73
N ARG A 50 26.25 6.37 0.12
CA ARG A 50 27.03 7.60 0.35
C ARG A 50 28.44 7.35 0.86
N ASP A 51 28.63 6.28 1.62
CA ASP A 51 29.93 5.83 2.13
C ASP A 51 30.67 4.91 1.13
N GLU A 52 30.19 4.81 -0.12
CA GLU A 52 30.74 3.98 -1.20
C GLU A 52 30.86 2.48 -0.82
N ARG A 53 29.98 2.00 0.07
CA ARG A 53 29.95 0.60 0.54
C ARG A 53 29.06 -0.28 -0.36
N THR A 54 29.32 -0.29 -1.65
CA THR A 54 28.46 -0.93 -2.67
C THR A 54 28.19 -2.42 -2.38
N GLN A 55 29.15 -3.17 -1.84
CA GLN A 55 28.91 -4.59 -1.51
C GLN A 55 27.87 -4.75 -0.39
N MET A 56 27.93 -3.90 0.65
CA MET A 56 26.96 -3.96 1.75
C MET A 56 25.56 -3.53 1.30
N VAL A 57 25.47 -2.59 0.35
CA VAL A 57 24.20 -2.19 -0.27
C VAL A 57 23.57 -3.37 -1.02
N LYS A 58 24.38 -4.12 -1.81
CA LYS A 58 23.91 -5.33 -2.50
C LYS A 58 23.45 -6.42 -1.53
N ASP A 59 24.26 -6.71 -0.51
CA ASP A 59 23.90 -7.72 0.50
C ASP A 59 22.60 -7.33 1.23
N LEU A 60 22.38 -6.03 1.48
CA LEU A 60 21.16 -5.51 2.08
C LEU A 60 19.96 -5.61 1.13
N GLU A 61 20.14 -5.31 -0.16
CA GLU A 61 19.11 -5.49 -1.19
C GLU A 61 18.67 -6.96 -1.29
N ASP A 62 19.62 -7.90 -1.34
CA ASP A 62 19.32 -9.33 -1.36
C ASP A 62 18.51 -9.77 -0.12
N GLY A 63 18.84 -9.20 1.04
CA GLY A 63 18.08 -9.38 2.27
C GLY A 63 16.65 -8.83 2.19
N VAL A 64 16.48 -7.63 1.61
CA VAL A 64 15.16 -7.03 1.36
C VAL A 64 14.32 -7.89 0.42
N VAL A 65 14.90 -8.39 -0.67
CA VAL A 65 14.22 -9.28 -1.62
C VAL A 65 13.73 -10.54 -0.93
N GLN A 66 14.60 -11.21 -0.15
CA GLN A 66 14.22 -12.41 0.61
C GLN A 66 13.10 -12.14 1.60
N LEU A 67 13.18 -11.01 2.32
CA LEU A 67 12.18 -10.63 3.31
C LEU A 67 10.81 -10.35 2.67
N LEU A 68 10.79 -9.67 1.51
CA LEU A 68 9.57 -9.40 0.76
C LEU A 68 8.93 -10.69 0.23
N VAL A 69 9.71 -11.62 -0.31
CA VAL A 69 9.23 -12.95 -0.75
C VAL A 69 8.62 -13.71 0.42
N ALA A 70 9.31 -13.78 1.56
CA ALA A 70 8.79 -14.46 2.75
C ALA A 70 7.48 -13.82 3.27
N SER A 71 7.36 -12.48 3.19
CA SER A 71 6.14 -11.77 3.58
C SER A 71 4.95 -12.08 2.67
N ASP A 72 5.20 -12.25 1.37
CA ASP A 72 4.20 -12.62 0.37
C ASP A 72 3.67 -14.02 0.63
N GLU A 73 4.58 -14.98 0.87
CA GLU A 73 4.22 -16.35 1.24
C GLU A 73 3.42 -16.40 2.53
N CYS A 74 3.84 -15.65 3.56
CA CYS A 74 3.11 -15.55 4.84
C CYS A 74 1.69 -15.02 4.63
N MET A 75 1.52 -14.01 3.77
CA MET A 75 0.22 -13.45 3.44
C MET A 75 -0.70 -14.51 2.83
N HIS A 76 -0.24 -15.22 1.80
CA HIS A 76 -1.01 -16.26 1.12
C HIS A 76 -1.39 -17.42 2.04
N LEU A 77 -0.46 -17.87 2.88
CA LEU A 77 -0.73 -18.92 3.86
C LEU A 77 -1.78 -18.46 4.89
N SER A 78 -1.68 -17.22 5.37
CA SER A 78 -2.63 -16.67 6.35
C SER A 78 -4.05 -16.53 5.77
N GLU A 79 -4.17 -16.09 4.51
CA GLU A 79 -5.46 -16.00 3.80
C GLU A 79 -6.09 -17.37 3.58
N ALA A 80 -5.28 -18.36 3.18
CA ALA A 80 -5.75 -19.73 3.00
C ALA A 80 -6.25 -20.35 4.31
N ILE A 81 -5.53 -20.13 5.42
CA ILE A 81 -5.95 -20.58 6.76
C ILE A 81 -7.27 -19.92 7.16
N GLN A 82 -7.41 -18.60 6.93
CA GLN A 82 -8.63 -17.86 7.26
C GLN A 82 -9.83 -18.39 6.48
N SER A 83 -9.67 -18.56 5.17
CA SER A 83 -10.72 -19.05 4.27
C SER A 83 -11.20 -20.45 4.68
N ILE A 84 -10.29 -21.36 5.05
CA ILE A 84 -10.67 -22.68 5.60
C ILE A 84 -11.51 -22.54 6.86
N GLY A 85 -11.11 -21.66 7.79
CA GLY A 85 -11.87 -21.43 9.02
C GLY A 85 -13.27 -20.88 8.75
N ASP A 86 -13.42 -20.07 7.71
CA ASP A 86 -14.68 -19.46 7.30
C ASP A 86 -15.63 -20.45 6.59
N GLU A 87 -15.07 -21.33 5.76
CA GLU A 87 -15.81 -22.34 4.98
C GLU A 87 -16.01 -23.67 5.72
N LEU A 88 -15.49 -23.83 6.95
CA LEU A 88 -15.64 -25.04 7.74
C LEU A 88 -17.07 -25.17 8.28
N GLU A 89 -17.90 -25.90 7.54
CA GLU A 89 -19.24 -26.34 7.97
C GLU A 89 -19.17 -27.75 8.57
N PRO A 90 -19.92 -28.04 9.65
CA PRO A 90 -20.02 -29.39 10.21
C PRO A 90 -20.83 -30.30 9.26
N GLY A 91 -20.14 -30.91 8.30
CA GLY A 91 -20.71 -31.89 7.37
C GLY A 91 -20.59 -33.34 7.86
N PRO A 92 -21.36 -34.27 7.24
CA PRO A 92 -21.30 -35.70 7.56
C PRO A 92 -20.02 -36.38 7.05
N GLU A 93 -19.32 -35.79 6.08
CA GLU A 93 -18.07 -36.32 5.53
C GLU A 93 -16.83 -35.63 6.12
N PRO A 94 -15.76 -36.40 6.41
CA PRO A 94 -14.50 -35.84 6.86
C PRO A 94 -13.87 -34.95 5.78
N THR A 95 -13.57 -33.70 6.14
CA THR A 95 -12.91 -32.75 5.23
C THR A 95 -11.44 -33.10 5.04
N ASN A 96 -10.99 -33.22 3.79
CA ASN A 96 -9.57 -33.34 3.47
C ASN A 96 -8.89 -31.95 3.56
N PHE A 97 -8.42 -31.61 4.76
CA PHE A 97 -7.80 -30.31 5.03
C PHE A 97 -6.59 -30.01 4.16
N LYS A 98 -5.74 -31.00 3.90
CA LYS A 98 -4.55 -30.81 3.06
C LYS A 98 -4.94 -30.36 1.65
N LYS A 99 -5.87 -31.08 1.03
CA LYS A 99 -6.35 -30.76 -0.32
C LYS A 99 -6.98 -29.37 -0.36
N LYS A 100 -7.85 -29.03 0.60
CA LYS A 100 -8.47 -27.70 0.69
C LYS A 100 -7.45 -26.58 0.87
N PHE A 101 -6.42 -26.82 1.68
CA PHE A 101 -5.37 -25.84 1.93
C PHE A 101 -4.53 -25.57 0.68
N ASP A 102 -4.10 -26.64 -0.01
CA ASP A 102 -3.35 -26.52 -1.25
C ASP A 102 -4.17 -25.77 -2.34
N GLU A 103 -5.46 -26.08 -2.47
CA GLU A 103 -6.39 -25.40 -3.39
C GLU A 103 -6.56 -23.90 -3.05
N GLU A 104 -6.71 -23.57 -1.77
CA GLU A 104 -6.93 -22.19 -1.34
C GLU A 104 -5.66 -21.33 -1.46
N ILE A 105 -4.46 -21.91 -1.26
CA ILE A 105 -3.19 -21.22 -1.54
C ILE A 105 -3.09 -20.85 -3.02
N VAL A 106 -3.40 -21.79 -3.93
CA VAL A 106 -3.37 -21.54 -5.38
C VAL A 106 -4.34 -20.41 -5.74
N LYS A 107 -5.55 -20.43 -5.17
CA LYS A 107 -6.58 -19.41 -5.36
C LYS A 107 -6.18 -18.04 -4.79
N SER A 108 -5.57 -17.99 -3.61
CA SER A 108 -5.05 -16.75 -3.01
C SER A 108 -3.94 -16.14 -3.87
N LYS A 109 -2.97 -16.97 -4.31
CA LYS A 109 -1.89 -16.54 -5.22
C LYS A 109 -2.43 -15.96 -6.53
N ALA A 110 -3.44 -16.60 -7.14
CA ALA A 110 -4.04 -16.12 -8.38
C ALA A 110 -4.83 -14.79 -8.23
N ARG A 111 -5.29 -14.46 -7.02
CA ARG A 111 -6.10 -13.26 -6.75
C ARG A 111 -5.28 -12.05 -6.27
N SER A 112 -4.00 -12.25 -5.98
CA SER A 112 -3.27 -11.28 -5.18
C SER A 112 -2.63 -10.15 -5.99
N SER A 113 -2.64 -8.97 -5.38
CA SER A 113 -1.90 -7.78 -5.81
C SER A 113 -0.65 -7.51 -4.97
N SER A 114 -0.34 -8.40 -4.01
CA SER A 114 0.84 -8.27 -3.15
C SER A 114 2.15 -8.32 -3.92
N HIS A 115 2.20 -9.09 -5.02
CA HIS A 115 3.32 -9.06 -5.96
C HIS A 115 3.62 -7.63 -6.43
N THR A 116 2.59 -6.90 -6.87
CA THR A 116 2.71 -5.49 -7.31
C THR A 116 3.15 -4.56 -6.18
N GLN A 117 2.68 -4.78 -4.94
CA GLN A 117 3.07 -3.95 -3.79
C GLN A 117 4.53 -4.17 -3.39
N ASN A 118 4.99 -5.42 -3.35
CA ASN A 118 6.36 -5.76 -3.01
C ASN A 118 7.33 -5.29 -4.10
N GLN A 119 6.93 -5.40 -5.37
CA GLN A 119 7.69 -4.80 -6.49
C GLN A 119 7.79 -3.28 -6.33
N SER A 120 6.70 -2.60 -5.95
CA SER A 120 6.74 -1.16 -5.67
C SER A 120 7.70 -0.79 -4.52
N LEU A 121 7.72 -1.57 -3.44
CA LEU A 121 8.64 -1.35 -2.32
C LEU A 121 10.10 -1.56 -2.71
N LEU A 122 10.39 -2.63 -3.46
CA LEU A 122 11.74 -2.92 -3.96
C LEU A 122 12.20 -1.84 -4.96
N ARG A 123 11.30 -1.36 -5.82
CA ARG A 123 11.58 -0.24 -6.73
C ARG A 123 11.93 1.03 -5.96
N LYS A 124 11.10 1.43 -4.98
CA LYS A 124 11.40 2.58 -4.10
C LYS A 124 12.75 2.42 -3.38
N PHE A 125 13.10 1.20 -2.98
CA PHE A 125 14.40 0.90 -2.39
C PHE A 125 15.54 1.22 -3.38
N ARG A 126 15.47 0.65 -4.58
CA ARG A 126 16.49 0.85 -5.62
C ARG A 126 16.59 2.31 -6.04
N GLU A 127 15.47 2.99 -6.24
CA GLU A 127 15.42 4.40 -6.68
C GLU A 127 16.12 5.29 -5.67
N ALA A 128 15.88 5.08 -4.37
CA ALA A 128 16.53 5.85 -3.33
C ALA A 128 18.05 5.67 -3.31
N VAL A 129 18.54 4.45 -3.54
CA VAL A 129 19.98 4.16 -3.67
C VAL A 129 20.55 4.83 -4.92
N TRP A 130 19.89 4.70 -6.07
CA TRP A 130 20.32 5.31 -7.33
C TRP A 130 20.47 6.83 -7.25
N HIS A 131 19.48 7.51 -6.65
CA HIS A 131 19.47 8.97 -6.51
C HIS A 131 20.62 9.53 -5.66
N VAL A 132 21.35 8.71 -4.90
CA VAL A 132 22.53 9.16 -4.15
C VAL A 132 23.60 9.77 -5.06
N HIS A 133 23.77 9.21 -6.26
CA HIS A 133 24.76 9.66 -7.24
C HIS A 133 24.14 10.25 -8.52
N HIS A 134 22.82 10.19 -8.65
CA HIS A 134 22.09 10.52 -9.89
C HIS A 134 20.84 11.35 -9.56
N GLU A 135 20.99 12.37 -8.72
CA GLU A 135 19.88 13.26 -8.33
C GLU A 135 19.22 13.87 -9.58
N GLY A 136 17.88 13.79 -9.64
CA GLY A 136 17.08 14.29 -10.76
C GLY A 136 17.10 13.41 -12.02
N GLN A 137 17.87 12.32 -12.05
CA GLN A 137 17.89 11.39 -13.18
C GLN A 137 17.06 10.13 -12.87
N PRO A 138 16.18 9.70 -13.80
CA PRO A 138 15.46 8.44 -13.64
C PRO A 138 16.42 7.26 -13.66
N MET A 139 16.06 6.18 -12.95
CA MET A 139 16.87 4.95 -12.95
C MET A 139 16.84 4.28 -14.35
N PRO A 140 17.99 3.85 -14.90
CA PRO A 140 18.03 3.11 -16.16
C PRO A 140 17.30 1.76 -16.07
N GLY A 141 16.52 1.41 -17.09
CA GLY A 141 15.79 0.13 -17.17
C GLY A 141 14.31 0.20 -16.77
N ASP A 142 13.81 1.39 -16.43
CA ASP A 142 12.43 1.66 -16.02
C ASP A 142 11.47 1.95 -17.20
N GLU A 143 11.93 1.75 -18.45
CA GLU A 143 11.20 2.12 -19.68
C GLU A 143 10.15 1.10 -20.14
N GLN A 144 9.94 -0.01 -19.43
CA GLN A 144 9.03 -1.10 -19.87
C GLN A 144 7.75 -1.28 -19.06
N GLU A 145 7.51 -0.47 -18.03
CA GLU A 145 6.18 -0.36 -17.43
C GLU A 145 5.70 1.06 -17.64
N ASP A 146 4.74 1.20 -18.57
CA ASP A 146 4.02 2.41 -18.94
C ASP A 146 4.38 3.64 -18.12
N ILE A 147 4.94 4.64 -18.81
CA ILE A 147 4.87 6.04 -18.41
C ILE A 147 3.38 6.38 -18.27
N VAL A 148 2.79 6.06 -17.12
CA VAL A 148 1.68 6.85 -16.62
C VAL A 148 2.34 8.14 -16.19
N MET A 149 2.43 9.09 -17.12
CA MET A 149 2.50 10.49 -16.77
C MET A 149 1.24 10.82 -15.96
N THR A 150 1.28 10.51 -14.68
CA THR A 150 0.59 11.30 -13.68
C THR A 150 1.67 11.79 -12.77
N SER A 151 1.95 13.07 -12.90
CA SER A 151 2.86 13.87 -12.12
C SER A 151 2.50 13.79 -10.63
N THR A 152 2.78 12.67 -9.95
CA THR A 152 2.96 12.56 -8.49
C THR A 152 3.43 11.16 -8.14
N GLN A 153 4.64 11.03 -7.60
CA GLN A 153 5.20 9.81 -6.99
C GLN A 153 4.47 9.45 -5.68
N CYS A 154 3.13 9.44 -5.67
CA CYS A 154 2.32 9.30 -4.47
C CYS A 154 1.16 8.33 -4.72
N ASN A 155 1.06 7.31 -3.87
CA ASN A 155 -0.02 6.31 -3.89
C ASN A 155 -1.40 6.88 -3.46
N LEU A 156 -1.50 8.20 -3.28
CA LEU A 156 -2.72 8.89 -2.88
C LEU A 156 -3.57 9.20 -4.13
N LEU A 157 -4.81 8.72 -4.18
CA LEU A 157 -5.71 8.92 -5.32
C LEU A 157 -6.26 10.34 -5.47
N ASN A 158 -6.09 11.18 -4.46
CA ASN A 158 -6.45 12.59 -4.50
C ASN A 158 -5.36 13.39 -3.80
N VAL A 159 -5.31 14.70 -4.09
CA VAL A 159 -4.38 15.67 -3.47
C VAL A 159 -5.09 16.58 -2.47
N THR A 160 -6.40 16.79 -2.67
CA THR A 160 -7.28 17.58 -1.81
C THR A 160 -8.49 16.77 -1.37
N CYS A 161 -9.02 17.08 -0.20
CA CYS A 161 -10.28 16.49 0.26
C CYS A 161 -11.44 17.08 -0.57
N PRO A 162 -12.26 16.25 -1.25
CA PRO A 162 -13.35 16.72 -2.10
C PRO A 162 -14.50 17.40 -1.32
N LEU A 163 -14.52 17.28 0.02
CA LEU A 163 -15.55 17.89 0.87
C LEU A 163 -15.07 19.15 1.58
N SER A 164 -13.86 19.15 2.14
CA SER A 164 -13.32 20.30 2.86
C SER A 164 -12.48 21.24 1.99
N GLY A 165 -12.07 20.80 0.80
CA GLY A 165 -11.16 21.53 -0.10
C GLY A 165 -9.71 21.59 0.38
N LYS A 166 -9.41 21.15 1.61
CA LYS A 166 -8.07 21.19 2.19
C LYS A 166 -7.14 20.19 1.48
N PRO A 167 -5.86 20.52 1.29
CA PRO A 167 -4.88 19.56 0.84
C PRO A 167 -4.75 18.44 1.87
N ILE A 168 -4.51 17.22 1.41
CA ILE A 168 -4.45 16.04 2.29
C ILE A 168 -3.32 16.16 3.31
N THR A 169 -2.22 16.81 2.91
CA THR A 169 -1.08 17.11 3.77
C THR A 169 -1.44 18.02 4.95
N GLU A 170 -2.58 18.71 4.94
CA GLU A 170 -3.04 19.59 6.04
C GLU A 170 -4.22 19.02 6.82
N LEU A 171 -4.65 17.78 6.52
CA LEU A 171 -5.73 17.14 7.25
C LEU A 171 -5.26 16.73 8.66
N VAL A 172 -6.05 17.09 9.67
CA VAL A 172 -5.81 16.74 11.08
C VAL A 172 -6.17 15.28 11.35
N GLU A 173 -7.32 14.83 10.84
CA GLU A 173 -7.79 13.45 10.94
C GLU A 173 -8.11 12.92 9.53
N PRO A 174 -7.10 12.52 8.74
CA PRO A 174 -7.32 11.95 7.42
C PRO A 174 -7.95 10.55 7.55
N VAL A 175 -8.94 10.26 6.72
CA VAL A 175 -9.55 8.93 6.62
C VAL A 175 -9.67 8.52 5.17
N ARG A 176 -9.54 7.22 4.90
CA ARG A 176 -9.62 6.65 3.57
C ARG A 176 -10.77 5.65 3.48
N SER A 177 -11.47 5.63 2.35
CA SER A 177 -12.44 4.58 2.04
C SER A 177 -11.73 3.30 1.59
N MET A 178 -12.02 2.17 2.23
CA MET A 178 -11.49 0.87 1.81
C MET A 178 -12.07 0.38 0.48
N ASP A 179 -13.15 1.00 -0.02
CA ASP A 179 -13.85 0.58 -1.24
C ASP A 179 -13.39 1.34 -2.50
N CYS A 180 -12.89 2.57 -2.33
CA CYS A 180 -12.45 3.42 -3.44
C CYS A 180 -11.12 4.15 -3.20
N LYS A 181 -10.48 3.97 -2.03
CA LYS A 181 -9.19 4.55 -1.63
C LYS A 181 -9.09 6.08 -1.62
N HIS A 182 -10.17 6.81 -1.89
CA HIS A 182 -10.21 8.26 -1.74
C HIS A 182 -10.12 8.70 -0.26
N ILE A 183 -9.50 9.85 -0.05
CA ILE A 183 -9.11 10.39 1.25
C ILE A 183 -9.95 11.61 1.59
N TYR A 184 -10.38 11.69 2.85
CA TYR A 184 -11.27 12.74 3.35
C TYR A 184 -10.84 13.24 4.72
N ASP A 185 -11.29 14.45 5.07
CA ASP A 185 -11.38 14.89 6.46
C ASP A 185 -12.49 14.09 7.17
N LYS A 186 -12.16 13.44 8.28
CA LYS A 186 -13.07 12.62 9.07
C LYS A 186 -14.37 13.35 9.46
N LYS A 187 -14.29 14.62 9.86
CA LYS A 187 -15.48 15.37 10.28
C LYS A 187 -16.39 15.65 9.09
N ALA A 188 -15.79 16.06 7.97
CA ALA A 188 -16.52 16.38 6.75
C ALA A 188 -17.22 15.15 6.16
N ILE A 189 -16.53 14.01 6.06
CA ILE A 189 -17.12 12.81 5.48
C ILE A 189 -18.22 12.22 6.37
N MET A 190 -18.05 12.23 7.69
CA MET A 190 -19.07 11.74 8.62
C MET A 190 -20.33 12.61 8.59
N GLN A 191 -20.20 13.92 8.40
CA GLN A 191 -21.35 14.81 8.23
C GLN A 191 -22.03 14.59 6.87
N TYR A 192 -21.25 14.45 5.80
CA TYR A 192 -21.75 14.17 4.46
C TYR A 192 -22.58 12.87 4.44
N MET A 193 -22.08 11.79 5.04
CA MET A 193 -22.77 10.50 5.12
C MET A 193 -24.04 10.52 5.97
N LYS A 194 -24.14 11.45 6.94
CA LYS A 194 -25.37 11.64 7.75
C LYS A 194 -26.43 12.46 7.03
N SER A 195 -26.07 13.19 5.98
CA SER A 195 -27.00 14.02 5.23
C SER A 195 -27.94 13.16 4.36
N LYS A 196 -29.24 13.45 4.39
CA LYS A 196 -30.27 12.67 3.67
C LYS A 196 -30.25 12.87 2.14
N SER A 197 -29.54 13.88 1.64
CA SER A 197 -29.53 14.23 0.21
C SER A 197 -28.63 13.31 -0.62
N THR A 198 -27.60 12.75 0.00
CA THR A 198 -26.63 11.88 -0.66
C THR A 198 -26.85 10.46 -0.23
N ARG A 199 -27.03 9.54 -1.19
CA ARG A 199 -27.23 8.08 -0.94
C ARG A 199 -25.98 7.38 -0.38
N GLY A 200 -25.12 8.11 0.33
CA GLY A 200 -23.79 7.66 0.76
C GLY A 200 -22.79 7.51 -0.39
N GLN A 201 -23.07 8.05 -1.57
CA GLN A 201 -22.14 7.95 -2.71
C GLN A 201 -20.86 8.73 -2.47
N CYS A 202 -19.74 8.18 -2.94
CA CYS A 202 -18.45 8.87 -2.93
C CYS A 202 -18.57 10.27 -3.54
N PRO A 203 -18.08 11.33 -2.87
CA PRO A 203 -18.19 12.71 -3.36
C PRO A 203 -17.21 13.03 -4.50
N VAL A 204 -16.30 12.11 -4.86
CA VAL A 204 -15.40 12.27 -6.00
C VAL A 204 -16.17 12.05 -7.29
N ALA A 205 -16.11 13.02 -8.20
CA ALA A 205 -16.76 12.94 -9.51
C ALA A 205 -16.35 11.67 -10.26
N GLY A 206 -17.35 10.94 -10.78
CA GLY A 206 -17.12 9.71 -11.53
C GLY A 206 -16.88 8.45 -10.68
N CYS A 207 -16.84 8.54 -9.34
CA CYS A 207 -16.71 7.35 -8.49
C CYS A 207 -18.08 6.72 -8.19
N PRO A 208 -18.37 5.48 -8.62
CA PRO A 208 -19.69 4.86 -8.43
C PRO A 208 -19.90 4.25 -7.03
N LYS A 209 -18.87 4.27 -6.17
CA LYS A 209 -18.88 3.53 -4.89
C LYS A 209 -19.74 4.22 -3.83
N ILE A 210 -20.47 3.42 -3.07
CA ILE A 210 -21.26 3.85 -1.90
C ILE A 210 -20.41 3.63 -0.65
N LEU A 211 -20.18 4.69 0.10
CA LEU A 211 -19.38 4.71 1.31
C LEU A 211 -20.19 4.14 2.50
N LYS A 212 -19.51 3.31 3.29
CA LYS A 212 -20.02 2.78 4.57
C LYS A 212 -19.17 3.34 5.70
N ALA A 213 -19.80 3.83 6.77
CA ALA A 213 -19.07 4.51 7.85
C ALA A 213 -18.02 3.61 8.50
N GLN A 214 -18.29 2.30 8.59
CA GLN A 214 -17.33 1.32 9.12
C GLN A 214 -16.14 1.04 8.19
N ARG A 215 -16.21 1.47 6.92
CA ARG A 215 -15.19 1.23 5.89
C ARG A 215 -14.43 2.51 5.52
N VAL A 216 -14.72 3.62 6.21
CA VAL A 216 -13.98 4.88 6.11
C VAL A 216 -13.15 5.02 7.38
N LEU A 217 -11.86 4.68 7.29
CA LEU A 217 -10.97 4.54 8.43
C LEU A 217 -9.64 5.24 8.15
N CYS A 218 -8.96 5.68 9.20
CA CYS A 218 -7.56 6.09 9.10
C CYS A 218 -6.73 4.81 9.22
N ASP A 219 -6.36 4.21 8.09
CA ASP A 219 -5.43 3.09 8.12
C ASP A 219 -4.01 3.58 8.44
N PRO A 220 -3.15 2.76 9.07
CA PRO A 220 -1.79 3.17 9.42
C PRO A 220 -0.92 3.58 8.23
N PHE A 221 -1.19 3.07 7.02
CA PHE A 221 -0.42 3.41 5.83
C PHE A 221 -0.78 4.80 5.30
N LEU A 222 -2.05 5.22 5.42
CA LEU A 222 -2.48 6.55 5.00
C LEU A 222 -1.62 7.66 5.62
N LEU A 223 -1.29 7.54 6.91
CA LEU A 223 -0.45 8.55 7.57
C LEU A 223 0.99 8.53 7.06
N ILE A 224 1.55 7.35 6.80
CA ILE A 224 2.90 7.18 6.25
C ILE A 224 2.95 7.80 4.85
N GLU A 225 2.00 7.48 3.98
CA GLU A 225 1.93 8.02 2.62
C GLU A 225 1.76 9.55 2.62
N ILE A 226 0.97 10.10 3.55
CA ILE A 226 0.82 11.56 3.70
C ILE A 226 2.13 12.20 4.18
N ASP A 227 2.87 11.54 5.08
CA ASP A 227 4.14 12.05 5.59
C ASP A 227 5.25 12.00 4.53
N GLU A 228 5.27 10.96 3.68
CA GLU A 228 6.11 10.89 2.49
C GLU A 228 5.86 12.12 1.58
N VAL A 229 4.58 12.42 1.26
CA VAL A 229 4.22 13.59 0.42
C VAL A 229 4.68 14.91 1.05
N ARG A 230 4.52 15.05 2.37
CA ARG A 230 4.97 16.24 3.11
C ARG A 230 6.48 16.43 3.03
N SER A 231 7.23 15.34 3.14
CA SER A 231 8.69 15.35 3.08
C SER A 231 9.19 15.72 1.69
N MET A 232 8.57 15.16 0.65
CA MET A 232 8.88 15.52 -0.74
C MET A 232 8.57 16.98 -1.07
N SER A 233 7.43 17.49 -0.60
CA SER A 233 7.04 18.89 -0.81
C SER A 233 8.03 19.87 -0.18
N LYS A 234 8.66 19.51 0.96
CA LYS A 234 9.72 20.31 1.58
C LYS A 234 11.03 20.27 0.79
N GLN A 235 11.34 19.16 0.12
CA GLN A 235 12.53 19.02 -0.71
C GLN A 235 12.41 19.82 -2.01
N ASN A 236 11.23 19.79 -2.65
CA ASN A 236 10.94 20.53 -3.89
C ASN A 236 10.79 22.05 -3.69
N ALA A 237 10.71 22.53 -2.44
CA ALA A 237 10.61 23.96 -2.12
C ALA A 237 11.98 24.65 -1.96
N ARG A 238 13.10 23.95 -2.23
CA ARG A 238 14.42 24.59 -2.34
C ARG A 238 14.50 25.35 -3.68
N PRO A 239 14.70 26.69 -3.71
CA PRO A 239 14.49 27.50 -4.91
C PRO A 239 15.71 27.61 -5.85
N ASP A 240 16.62 26.63 -5.88
CA ASP A 240 17.77 26.68 -6.79
C ASP A 240 17.61 25.69 -7.95
N ALA A 241 17.84 26.20 -9.16
CA ALA A 241 17.90 25.52 -10.46
C ALA A 241 16.57 25.32 -11.22
N ILE A 242 15.96 26.43 -11.63
CA ILE A 242 15.41 26.51 -12.99
C ILE A 242 16.03 27.76 -13.64
N GLU A 243 17.21 27.60 -14.24
CA GLU A 243 17.78 28.63 -15.11
C GLU A 243 17.02 28.59 -16.44
N ASP A 244 16.30 29.67 -16.71
CA ASP A 244 15.60 29.93 -17.97
C ASP A 244 16.63 30.30 -19.04
N PHE A 245 16.93 29.37 -19.95
CA PHE A 245 17.86 29.57 -21.07
C PHE A 245 17.18 30.15 -22.32
N THR A 246 15.99 30.77 -22.21
CA THR A 246 15.30 31.35 -23.38
C THR A 246 15.62 32.83 -23.66
N ALA A 247 16.86 33.26 -23.36
CA ALA A 247 17.38 34.49 -23.97
C ALA A 247 17.83 34.17 -25.40
N LEU A 248 16.97 34.49 -26.37
CA LEU A 248 17.36 34.58 -27.76
C LEU A 248 18.29 35.78 -27.89
N ASP A 249 19.54 35.56 -28.30
CA ASP A 249 20.46 36.62 -28.70
C ASP A 249 19.88 37.32 -29.93
N GLU A 250 19.16 38.42 -29.71
CA GLU A 250 18.81 39.39 -30.74
C GLU A 250 20.00 40.34 -30.92
N ASP A 251 20.41 40.48 -32.18
CA ASP A 251 21.21 41.54 -32.78
C ASP A 251 22.74 41.34 -32.85
N GLU A 252 23.22 40.98 -34.05
CA GLU A 252 24.41 41.57 -34.68
C GLU A 252 24.31 41.39 -36.22
N ASP A 253 23.38 42.13 -36.83
CA ASP A 253 23.51 42.56 -38.23
C ASP A 253 23.90 44.06 -38.19
N GLU A 254 25.20 44.37 -38.25
CA GLU A 254 25.69 45.70 -38.64
C GLU A 254 26.40 45.60 -40.00
N ASP A 255 25.82 46.27 -41.00
CA ASP A 255 26.37 46.53 -42.32
C ASP A 255 27.66 47.38 -42.24
N ASP A 256 28.73 46.95 -42.93
CA ASP A 256 29.56 47.80 -43.84
C ASP A 256 30.46 46.94 -44.77
#